data_AF-A0AAD9P897-F1
#
_entry.id   AF-A0AAD9P897-F1
#
_cell.length_a   1.000
_cell.length_b   1.000
_cell.length_c   1.000
_cell.angle_alpha   90.00
_cell.angle_beta   90.00
_cell.angle_gamma   90.00
#
_symmetry.space_group_name_H-M   'P 1'
#
loop_
_entity.id
_entity.type
_entity.pdbx_description
1 polymer ?
#
loop_
_entity_poly.entity_id
_entity_poly.type
_entity_poly.pdbx_seq_one_letter_code
_entity_poly.pdbx_strand_id
1 'polypeptide(L)'
;MIYVLHEHQLKVVSLDVDLETLAPKIELLDGLLTEKTVALLVAHLFGKIFNMQPFVVAAKKHKLVLIEDCAESFCGFDKIGHPESDISLFSFGPIKFHTAFGGGIAKVKDMCIYNRMKHHYHTYPTQSHIEYFKKVAKYSLVYLCIDCPRFMKPSLFVLRALGIELRNNIVMLLRGFPNQLMFRLRHQPSTALLYMMYHRMSCVTSYDGFLSSIKAEYVNERMPKNVMLVGAQADIKGYWLFPILVEYPDQVARTMYELGVEAFRGASQLNVVEPDSTGSKGSKNGLQAYARYYPHEARFIINHVLYLPVNKTLPFFELDKICAALEIAVRTSSNGTVFAPPRRLRPNVKFQSKL
;
A
#
# COMPACT_ATOMS: atom_id res chain seq x y z
N MET A 1 2.49 9.13 6.64
CA MET A 1 1.45 10.09 6.25
C MET A 1 0.72 10.67 7.45
N ILE A 2 0.01 9.86 8.27
CA ILE A 2 -0.75 10.34 9.44
C ILE A 2 0.06 11.26 10.37
N TYR A 3 1.30 10.88 10.69
CA TYR A 3 2.20 11.74 11.49
C TYR A 3 2.41 13.13 10.88
N VAL A 4 2.59 13.23 9.55
CA VAL A 4 2.76 14.51 8.85
C VAL A 4 1.51 15.37 9.03
N LEU A 5 0.32 14.77 8.92
CA LEU A 5 -0.95 15.48 9.10
C LEU A 5 -1.10 16.01 10.52
N HIS A 6 -0.75 15.22 11.54
CA HIS A 6 -0.77 15.67 12.94
C HIS A 6 0.21 16.80 13.25
N GLU A 7 1.43 16.76 12.69
CA GLU A 7 2.41 17.86 12.82
C GLU A 7 1.88 19.18 12.24
N HIS A 8 1.01 19.08 11.24
CA HIS A 8 0.29 20.22 10.65
C HIS A 8 -1.06 20.51 11.32
N GLN A 9 -1.31 19.95 12.51
CA GLN A 9 -2.53 20.13 13.30
C GLN A 9 -3.81 19.71 12.57
N LEU A 10 -3.69 18.83 11.58
CA LEU A 10 -4.81 18.23 10.89
C LEU A 10 -5.24 16.96 11.63
N LYS A 11 -6.55 16.76 11.69
CA LYS A 11 -7.16 15.54 12.21
C LYS A 11 -7.50 14.61 11.07
N VAL A 12 -7.07 13.35 11.18
CA VAL A 12 -7.43 12.30 10.23
C VAL A 12 -8.77 11.71 10.63
N VAL A 13 -9.71 11.67 9.68
CA VAL A 13 -10.97 10.93 9.78
C VAL A 13 -10.95 9.89 8.66
N SER A 14 -11.04 8.61 9.03
CA SER A 14 -10.91 7.49 8.09
C SER A 14 -12.24 7.11 7.46
N LEU A 15 -12.15 6.68 6.20
CA LEU A 15 -13.16 5.87 5.55
C LEU A 15 -12.67 4.42 5.57
N ASP A 16 -13.58 3.49 5.81
CA ASP A 16 -13.28 2.07 5.63
C ASP A 16 -13.13 1.75 4.13
N VAL A 17 -12.60 0.58 3.81
CA VAL A 17 -12.28 0.17 2.43
C VAL A 17 -13.14 -1.00 1.95
N ASP A 18 -13.36 -1.10 0.66
CA ASP A 18 -13.96 -2.28 0.03
C ASP A 18 -12.88 -3.35 -0.24
N LEU A 19 -13.12 -4.59 0.17
CA LEU A 19 -12.12 -5.67 0.05
C LEU A 19 -11.83 -6.07 -1.40
N GLU A 20 -12.82 -5.93 -2.30
CA GLU A 20 -12.72 -6.38 -3.69
C GLU A 20 -12.00 -5.35 -4.56
N THR A 21 -12.17 -4.06 -4.29
CA THR A 21 -11.64 -2.95 -5.10
C THR A 21 -10.52 -2.18 -4.41
N LEU A 22 -10.40 -2.28 -3.08
CA LEU A 22 -9.57 -1.42 -2.22
C LEU A 22 -9.94 0.08 -2.23
N ALA A 23 -11.02 0.44 -2.89
CA ALA A 23 -11.53 1.80 -2.85
C ALA A 23 -12.04 2.12 -1.44
N PRO A 24 -11.77 3.32 -0.89
CA PRO A 24 -12.49 3.79 0.28
C PRO A 24 -14.00 3.84 0.01
N LYS A 25 -14.83 3.46 0.98
CA LYS A 25 -16.29 3.43 0.89
C LYS A 25 -16.86 4.85 0.84
N ILE A 26 -16.93 5.41 -0.37
CA ILE A 26 -17.29 6.81 -0.62
C ILE A 26 -18.70 7.15 -0.12
N GLU A 27 -19.60 6.17 -0.05
CA GLU A 27 -20.95 6.29 0.49
C GLU A 27 -21.00 6.68 1.98
N LEU A 28 -19.89 6.51 2.72
CA LEU A 28 -19.78 6.92 4.12
C LEU A 28 -19.34 8.39 4.28
N LEU A 29 -18.85 9.04 3.21
CA LEU A 29 -18.24 10.37 3.28
C LEU A 29 -19.19 11.43 3.81
N ASP A 30 -20.40 11.56 3.24
CA ASP A 30 -21.34 12.63 3.56
C ASP A 30 -21.65 12.69 5.08
N GLY A 31 -21.64 11.55 5.77
CA GLY A 31 -21.90 11.48 7.21
C GLY A 31 -20.70 11.78 8.11
N LEU A 32 -19.50 11.95 7.53
CA LEU A 32 -18.25 12.30 8.22
C LEU A 32 -17.82 13.75 7.97
N LEU A 33 -18.44 14.43 7.01
CA LEU A 33 -18.11 15.81 6.67
C LEU A 33 -18.52 16.78 7.78
N THR A 34 -17.68 17.79 7.97
CA THR A 34 -17.92 18.92 8.87
C THR A 34 -17.43 20.20 8.19
N GLU A 35 -17.76 21.36 8.75
CA GLU A 35 -17.19 22.64 8.29
C GLU A 35 -15.66 22.70 8.43
N LYS A 36 -15.06 21.82 9.24
CA LYS A 36 -13.61 21.69 9.41
C LYS A 36 -12.96 20.76 8.39
N THR A 37 -13.74 20.07 7.54
CA THR A 37 -13.19 19.16 6.55
C THR A 37 -12.61 19.95 5.38
N VAL A 38 -11.31 19.81 5.15
CA VAL A 38 -10.56 20.62 4.16
C VAL A 38 -10.07 19.83 2.95
N ALA A 39 -9.90 18.51 3.09
CA ALA A 39 -9.30 17.67 2.06
C ALA A 39 -9.84 16.24 2.11
N LEU A 40 -9.86 15.60 0.95
CA LEU A 40 -10.09 14.18 0.77
C LEU A 40 -8.78 13.56 0.25
N LEU A 41 -8.20 12.66 1.03
CA LEU A 41 -6.97 11.95 0.65
C LEU A 41 -7.30 10.48 0.42
N VAL A 42 -6.95 9.97 -0.76
CA VAL A 42 -7.13 8.57 -1.12
C VAL A 42 -5.82 7.96 -1.59
N ALA A 43 -5.60 6.67 -1.31
CA ALA A 43 -4.34 5.99 -1.60
C ALA A 43 -4.58 4.68 -2.36
N HIS A 44 -3.83 4.48 -3.45
CA HIS A 44 -3.87 3.26 -4.27
C HIS A 44 -3.01 2.16 -3.64
N LEU A 45 -3.61 1.39 -2.72
CA LEU A 45 -2.89 0.38 -1.93
C LEU A 45 -2.44 -0.82 -2.76
N PHE A 46 -1.27 -1.35 -2.44
CA PHE A 46 -0.69 -2.56 -3.04
C PHE A 46 -0.48 -2.47 -4.56
N GLY A 47 -0.48 -1.26 -5.11
CA GLY A 47 -0.43 -1.01 -6.55
C GLY A 47 -1.76 -1.16 -7.27
N LYS A 48 -2.85 -1.41 -6.54
CA LYS A 48 -4.21 -1.48 -7.07
C LYS A 48 -4.78 -0.09 -7.22
N ILE A 49 -5.14 0.29 -8.45
CA ILE A 49 -5.76 1.58 -8.74
C ILE A 49 -7.26 1.34 -8.91
N PHE A 50 -8.07 2.03 -8.09
CA PHE A 50 -9.52 2.00 -8.16
C PHE A 50 -10.07 3.20 -8.96
N ASN A 51 -11.35 3.13 -9.31
CA ASN A 51 -12.05 4.20 -10.02
C ASN A 51 -12.07 5.50 -9.19
N MET A 52 -11.38 6.53 -9.68
CA MET A 52 -11.30 7.83 -9.02
C MET A 52 -12.54 8.71 -9.25
N GLN A 53 -13.40 8.40 -10.21
CA GLN A 53 -14.51 9.27 -10.62
C GLN A 53 -15.48 9.61 -9.46
N PRO A 54 -15.89 8.67 -8.58
CA PRO A 54 -16.75 9.00 -7.44
C PRO A 54 -16.11 10.00 -6.47
N PHE A 55 -14.80 9.89 -6.23
CA PHE A 55 -14.04 10.76 -5.34
C PHE A 55 -13.87 12.17 -5.92
N VAL A 56 -13.66 12.28 -7.23
CA VAL A 56 -13.62 13.56 -7.94
C VAL A 56 -14.96 14.28 -7.82
N VAL A 57 -16.07 13.57 -8.07
CA VAL A 57 -17.42 14.14 -7.95
C VAL A 57 -17.68 14.61 -6.51
N ALA A 58 -17.34 13.79 -5.52
CA ALA A 58 -17.52 14.12 -4.12
C ALA A 58 -16.66 15.33 -3.69
N ALA A 59 -15.37 15.34 -4.04
CA ALA A 59 -14.48 16.44 -3.71
C ALA A 59 -14.97 17.77 -4.30
N LYS A 60 -15.44 17.77 -5.56
CA LYS A 60 -16.03 18.96 -6.20
C LYS A 60 -17.33 19.41 -5.52
N LYS A 61 -18.26 18.48 -5.25
CA LYS A 61 -19.54 18.75 -4.57
C LYS A 61 -19.31 19.45 -3.23
N HIS A 62 -18.30 19.01 -2.49
CA HIS A 62 -18.02 19.50 -1.13
C HIS A 62 -16.87 20.52 -1.06
N LYS A 63 -16.32 20.97 -2.21
CA LYS A 63 -15.21 21.92 -2.31
C LYS A 63 -13.97 21.48 -1.49
N LEU A 64 -13.67 20.19 -1.50
CA LEU A 64 -12.53 19.60 -0.80
C LEU A 64 -11.32 19.53 -1.74
N VAL A 65 -10.11 19.75 -1.20
CA VAL A 65 -8.88 19.45 -1.93
C VAL A 65 -8.74 17.93 -2.09
N LEU A 66 -8.62 17.44 -3.32
CA LEU A 66 -8.44 16.03 -3.63
C LEU A 66 -6.96 15.68 -3.74
N ILE A 67 -6.47 14.89 -2.80
CA ILE A 67 -5.10 14.38 -2.76
C ILE A 67 -5.11 12.89 -3.10
N GLU A 68 -4.36 12.53 -4.14
CA GLU A 68 -4.23 11.16 -4.62
C GLU A 68 -2.81 10.64 -4.32
N ASP A 69 -2.70 9.65 -3.43
CA ASP A 69 -1.45 8.97 -3.12
C ASP A 69 -1.24 7.78 -4.08
N CYS A 70 -0.32 7.98 -5.03
CA CYS A 70 0.12 7.01 -6.02
C CYS A 70 1.49 6.39 -5.66
N ALA A 71 1.92 6.46 -4.40
CA ALA A 71 3.24 5.99 -3.98
C ALA A 71 3.48 4.49 -4.21
N GLU A 72 2.42 3.68 -4.32
CA GLU A 72 2.48 2.23 -4.58
C GLU A 72 2.05 1.84 -6.00
N SER A 73 1.57 2.79 -6.80
CA SER A 73 0.94 2.55 -8.10
C SER A 73 1.63 3.27 -9.27
N PHE A 74 2.88 3.71 -9.10
CA PHE A 74 3.63 4.34 -10.18
C PHE A 74 3.89 3.37 -11.35
N CYS A 75 3.32 3.68 -12.52
CA CYS A 75 3.40 2.88 -13.74
C CYS A 75 3.99 3.66 -14.94
N GLY A 76 4.73 4.73 -14.68
CA GLY A 76 5.27 5.62 -15.73
C GLY A 76 4.43 6.89 -15.92
N PHE A 77 4.94 7.82 -16.74
CA PHE A 77 4.35 9.14 -16.91
C PHE A 77 3.05 9.18 -17.74
N ASP A 78 2.73 8.10 -18.45
CA ASP A 78 1.44 7.96 -19.14
C ASP A 78 0.27 7.84 -18.14
N LYS A 79 0.56 7.48 -16.89
CA LYS A 79 -0.42 7.29 -15.81
C LYS A 79 -0.01 8.03 -14.54
N ILE A 80 -0.10 9.36 -14.59
CA ILE A 80 0.26 10.29 -13.51
C ILE A 80 -0.90 10.64 -12.56
N GLY A 81 -1.69 9.64 -12.18
CA GLY A 81 -2.91 9.84 -11.39
C GLY A 81 -4.02 10.52 -12.19
N HIS A 82 -5.18 10.70 -11.57
CA HIS A 82 -6.35 11.26 -12.22
C HIS A 82 -6.11 12.75 -12.59
N PRO A 83 -6.54 13.22 -13.78
CA PRO A 83 -6.35 14.63 -14.20
C PRO A 83 -7.05 15.65 -13.29
N GLU A 84 -8.14 15.24 -12.66
CA GLU A 84 -8.93 16.08 -11.76
C GLU A 84 -8.49 16.05 -10.29
N SER A 85 -7.46 15.26 -9.94
CA SER A 85 -6.82 15.34 -8.62
C SER A 85 -6.05 16.66 -8.50
N ASP A 86 -6.22 17.37 -7.39
CA ASP A 86 -5.49 18.63 -7.15
C ASP A 86 -3.99 18.38 -6.94
N ILE A 87 -3.68 17.29 -6.24
CA ILE A 87 -2.32 16.82 -5.98
C ILE A 87 -2.27 15.31 -6.19
N SER A 88 -1.30 14.82 -6.97
CA SER A 88 -0.95 13.39 -7.06
C SER A 88 0.48 13.16 -6.56
N LEU A 89 0.69 12.19 -5.68
CA LEU A 89 1.97 11.93 -5.00
C LEU A 89 2.60 10.62 -5.45
N PHE A 90 3.90 10.63 -5.78
CA PHE A 90 4.65 9.45 -6.23
C PHE A 90 5.91 9.27 -5.40
N SER A 91 6.31 8.01 -5.18
CA SER A 91 7.45 7.66 -4.33
C SER A 91 8.49 6.84 -5.09
N PHE A 92 9.76 7.18 -4.86
CA PHE A 92 10.93 6.48 -5.39
C PHE A 92 11.77 5.85 -4.26
N GLY A 93 11.11 5.57 -3.13
CA GLY A 93 11.72 4.97 -1.96
C GLY A 93 12.29 3.57 -2.20
N PRO A 94 13.13 3.05 -1.27
CA PRO A 94 13.96 1.86 -1.46
C PRO A 94 13.18 0.57 -1.78
N ILE A 95 11.93 0.48 -1.33
CA ILE A 95 11.05 -0.70 -1.50
C ILE A 95 10.04 -0.54 -2.64
N LYS A 96 10.09 0.57 -3.38
CA LYS A 96 9.18 0.83 -4.51
C LYS A 96 9.69 0.16 -5.78
N PHE A 97 8.78 -0.22 -6.68
CA PHE A 97 9.14 -0.89 -7.93
C PHE A 97 10.17 -0.13 -8.75
N HIS A 98 9.98 1.19 -8.84
CA HIS A 98 10.86 2.08 -9.59
C HIS A 98 11.77 2.88 -8.64
N THR A 99 12.40 2.18 -7.69
CA THR A 99 13.22 2.80 -6.65
C THR A 99 14.42 3.58 -7.21
N ALA A 100 14.60 4.80 -6.70
CA ALA A 100 15.84 5.57 -6.76
C ALA A 100 16.51 5.63 -5.38
N PHE A 101 16.21 4.66 -4.50
CA PHE A 101 16.66 4.59 -3.10
C PHE A 101 16.27 5.80 -2.25
N GLY A 102 15.27 6.57 -2.70
CA GLY A 102 14.83 7.82 -2.09
C GLY A 102 14.11 8.72 -3.10
N GLY A 103 13.51 9.80 -2.60
CA GLY A 103 12.85 10.80 -3.42
C GLY A 103 11.36 10.56 -3.65
N GLY A 104 10.71 11.58 -4.19
CA GLY A 104 9.28 11.62 -4.50
C GLY A 104 8.95 12.75 -5.45
N ILE A 105 7.79 12.67 -6.09
CA ILE A 105 7.29 13.65 -7.05
C ILE A 105 5.87 14.01 -6.66
N ALA A 106 5.52 15.29 -6.77
CA ALA A 106 4.16 15.77 -6.66
C ALA A 106 3.73 16.38 -8.00
N LYS A 107 2.65 15.86 -8.58
CA LYS A 107 1.90 16.55 -9.64
C LYS A 107 0.94 17.50 -8.95
N VAL A 108 0.95 18.77 -9.34
CA VAL A 108 0.06 19.79 -8.78
C VAL A 108 -0.73 20.41 -9.93
N LYS A 109 -2.05 20.38 -9.84
CA LYS A 109 -2.94 20.89 -10.89
C LYS A 109 -2.95 22.42 -10.94
N ASP A 110 -3.08 23.05 -9.76
CA ASP A 110 -3.19 24.49 -9.65
C ASP A 110 -1.80 25.17 -9.59
N MET A 111 -1.58 26.13 -10.49
CA MET A 111 -0.30 26.81 -10.63
C MET A 111 0.04 27.73 -9.43
N CYS A 112 -0.96 28.30 -8.78
CA CYS A 112 -0.76 29.12 -7.58
C CYS A 112 -0.32 28.25 -6.39
N ILE A 113 -0.96 27.10 -6.19
CA ILE A 113 -0.55 26.09 -5.20
C ILE A 113 0.87 25.59 -5.52
N TYR A 114 1.15 25.25 -6.78
CA TYR A 114 2.47 24.81 -7.21
C TYR A 114 3.55 25.85 -6.87
N ASN A 115 3.35 27.12 -7.20
CA ASN A 115 4.31 28.19 -6.92
C ASN A 115 4.55 28.38 -5.43
N ARG A 116 3.50 28.28 -4.60
CA ARG A 116 3.63 28.33 -3.13
C ARG A 116 4.43 27.14 -2.60
N MET A 117 4.11 25.93 -3.05
CA MET A 117 4.86 24.71 -2.69
C MET A 117 6.32 24.82 -3.11
N LYS A 118 6.59 25.30 -4.32
CA LYS A 118 7.93 25.52 -4.86
C LYS A 118 8.71 26.56 -4.05
N HIS A 119 8.07 27.66 -3.65
CA HIS A 119 8.70 28.67 -2.79
C HIS A 119 9.14 28.07 -1.46
N HIS A 120 8.26 27.35 -0.76
CA HIS A 120 8.63 26.65 0.48
C HIS A 120 9.72 25.62 0.25
N TYR A 121 9.64 24.83 -0.82
CA TYR A 121 10.63 23.83 -1.16
C TYR A 121 12.03 24.43 -1.37
N HIS A 122 12.14 25.60 -1.99
CA HIS A 122 13.43 26.29 -2.16
C HIS A 122 14.02 26.82 -0.85
N THR A 123 13.25 26.92 0.24
CA THR A 123 13.80 27.26 1.57
C THR A 123 14.48 26.09 2.27
N TYR A 124 14.31 24.86 1.76
CA TYR A 124 14.85 23.67 2.41
C TYR A 124 16.33 23.45 2.06
N PRO A 125 17.15 22.91 2.98
CA PRO A 125 18.52 22.55 2.69
C PRO A 125 18.58 21.43 1.64
N THR A 126 19.62 21.46 0.80
CA THR A 126 19.87 20.39 -0.17
C THR A 126 20.57 19.22 0.50
N GLN A 127 20.07 18.01 0.26
CA GLN A 127 20.68 16.77 0.72
C GLN A 127 22.08 16.60 0.11
N SER A 128 23.04 16.16 0.92
CA SER A 128 24.40 15.90 0.44
C SER A 128 24.45 14.68 -0.49
N HIS A 129 25.30 14.75 -1.51
CA HIS A 129 25.60 13.61 -2.39
C HIS A 129 26.22 12.43 -1.59
N ILE A 130 26.98 12.71 -0.53
CA ILE A 130 27.55 11.68 0.36
C ILE A 130 26.45 10.94 1.10
N GLU A 131 25.42 11.64 1.59
CA GLU A 131 24.30 11.00 2.29
C GLU A 131 23.48 10.12 1.35
N TYR A 132 23.27 10.59 0.12
CA TYR A 132 22.63 9.77 -0.90
C TYR A 132 23.49 8.55 -1.26
N PHE A 133 24.80 8.72 -1.45
CA PHE A 133 25.72 7.61 -1.69
C PHE A 133 25.70 6.59 -0.56
N LYS A 134 25.69 7.01 0.70
CA LYS A 134 25.54 6.12 1.86
C LYS A 134 24.24 5.31 1.80
N LYS A 135 23.12 5.92 1.37
CA LYS A 135 21.85 5.20 1.15
C LYS A 135 21.99 4.16 0.04
N VAL A 136 22.54 4.55 -1.11
CA VAL A 136 22.78 3.64 -2.23
C VAL A 136 23.66 2.48 -1.81
N ALA A 137 24.82 2.73 -1.21
CA ALA A 137 25.74 1.69 -0.75
C ALA A 137 25.08 0.73 0.26
N LYS A 138 24.35 1.28 1.25
CA LYS A 138 23.60 0.49 2.24
C LYS A 138 22.60 -0.45 1.55
N TYR A 139 21.76 0.07 0.67
CA TYR A 139 20.73 -0.74 0.02
C TYR A 139 21.32 -1.71 -1.00
N SER A 140 22.31 -1.31 -1.79
CA SER A 140 23.02 -2.19 -2.71
C SER A 140 23.66 -3.38 -1.99
N LEU A 141 24.25 -3.17 -0.81
CA LEU A 141 24.79 -4.26 0.01
C LEU A 141 23.68 -5.22 0.45
N VAL A 142 22.55 -4.69 0.94
CA VAL A 142 21.39 -5.52 1.33
C VAL A 142 20.86 -6.33 0.14
N TYR A 143 20.66 -5.70 -1.01
CA TYR A 143 20.21 -6.38 -2.23
C TYR A 143 21.21 -7.44 -2.69
N LEU A 144 22.52 -7.14 -2.71
CA LEU A 144 23.55 -8.11 -3.07
C LEU A 144 23.56 -9.30 -2.12
N CYS A 145 23.40 -9.05 -0.81
CA CYS A 145 23.26 -10.11 0.16
C CYS A 145 22.05 -10.97 -0.16
N ILE A 146 20.87 -10.38 -0.41
CA ILE A 146 19.62 -11.10 -0.70
C ILE A 146 19.68 -11.91 -2.01
N ASP A 147 20.20 -11.30 -3.07
CA ASP A 147 20.16 -11.84 -4.43
C ASP A 147 21.31 -12.81 -4.75
N CYS A 148 22.25 -13.05 -3.81
CA CYS A 148 23.32 -14.04 -3.98
C CYS A 148 23.03 -15.33 -3.20
N PRO A 149 22.46 -16.38 -3.85
CA PRO A 149 22.03 -17.60 -3.17
C PRO A 149 23.20 -18.37 -2.53
N ARG A 150 24.42 -18.23 -3.09
CA ARG A 150 25.64 -18.88 -2.60
C ARG A 150 26.09 -18.37 -1.23
N PHE A 151 25.80 -17.11 -0.90
CA PHE A 151 26.13 -16.53 0.41
C PHE A 151 24.91 -16.49 1.34
N MET A 152 23.71 -16.29 0.80
CA MET A 152 22.46 -16.31 1.56
C MET A 152 22.16 -17.66 2.22
N LYS A 153 22.21 -18.76 1.46
CA LYS A 153 21.75 -20.05 1.98
C LYS A 153 22.60 -20.54 3.18
N PRO A 154 23.94 -20.47 3.16
CA PRO A 154 24.76 -20.84 4.31
C PRO A 154 24.59 -19.86 5.49
N SER A 155 24.51 -18.55 5.23
CA SER A 155 24.32 -17.56 6.29
C SER A 155 22.95 -17.68 6.97
N LEU A 156 21.89 -17.95 6.20
CA LEU A 156 20.56 -18.26 6.74
C LEU A 156 20.59 -19.52 7.60
N PHE A 157 21.34 -20.56 7.20
CA PHE A 157 21.48 -21.77 8.01
C PHE A 157 22.16 -21.49 9.36
N VAL A 158 23.25 -20.72 9.37
CA VAL A 158 23.96 -20.33 10.60
C VAL A 158 23.09 -19.42 11.47
N LEU A 159 22.42 -18.43 10.89
CA LEU A 159 21.55 -17.52 11.62
C LEU A 159 20.32 -18.24 12.20
N ARG A 160 19.78 -19.25 11.49
CA ARG A 160 18.75 -20.15 12.02
C ARG A 160 19.26 -20.95 13.22
N ALA A 161 20.48 -21.48 13.16
CA ALA A 161 21.08 -22.22 14.28
C ALA A 161 21.29 -21.33 15.52
N LEU A 162 21.49 -20.03 15.32
CA LEU A 162 21.64 -19.04 16.39
C LEU A 162 20.31 -18.43 16.86
N GLY A 163 19.17 -18.83 16.28
CA GLY A 163 17.85 -18.26 16.61
C GLY A 163 17.67 -16.79 16.21
N ILE A 164 18.52 -16.26 15.30
CA ILE A 164 18.47 -14.86 14.86
C ILE A 164 17.58 -14.76 13.62
N GLU A 165 16.44 -14.07 13.76
CA GLU A 165 15.55 -13.75 12.64
C GLU A 165 16.10 -12.57 11.81
N LEU A 166 17.03 -12.85 10.90
CA LEU A 166 17.61 -11.87 9.97
C LEU A 166 16.54 -11.06 9.20
N ARG A 167 15.41 -11.71 8.92
CA ARG A 167 14.31 -11.19 8.09
C ARG A 167 13.64 -9.96 8.70
N ASN A 168 13.31 -10.00 9.99
CA ASN A 168 12.70 -8.87 10.70
C ASN A 168 13.67 -7.68 10.78
N ASN A 169 14.96 -7.96 10.96
CA ASN A 169 16.01 -6.94 10.98
C ASN A 169 16.22 -6.28 9.61
N ILE A 170 16.21 -7.04 8.51
CA ILE A 170 16.30 -6.48 7.15
C ILE A 170 15.09 -5.61 6.86
N VAL A 171 13.88 -6.08 7.19
CA VAL A 171 12.64 -5.32 6.98
C VAL A 171 12.68 -4.00 7.77
N MET A 172 13.12 -4.01 9.04
CA MET A 172 13.32 -2.79 9.82
C MET A 172 14.44 -1.90 9.28
N LEU A 173 15.48 -2.47 8.68
CA LEU A 173 16.59 -1.71 8.09
C LEU A 173 16.22 -1.01 6.78
N LEU A 174 15.27 -1.60 6.04
CA LEU A 174 14.67 -1.05 4.82
C LEU A 174 13.52 -0.07 5.10
N ARG A 175 12.91 -0.14 6.29
CA ARG A 175 11.73 0.64 6.65
C ARG A 175 12.01 1.65 7.75
N GLY A 176 11.48 2.85 7.57
CA GLY A 176 11.35 3.83 8.63
C GLY A 176 12.25 5.04 8.48
N PHE A 177 11.77 6.11 9.08
CA PHE A 177 12.54 7.30 9.38
C PHE A 177 12.64 7.32 10.91
N PRO A 178 13.85 7.25 11.50
CA PRO A 178 13.98 7.45 12.94
C PRO A 178 13.57 8.89 13.31
N ASN A 179 13.44 9.13 14.62
CA ASN A 179 13.06 10.40 15.27
C ASN A 179 13.41 11.67 14.48
N GLN A 180 12.56 12.70 14.61
CA GLN A 180 12.62 13.97 13.86
C GLN A 180 12.24 13.84 12.37
N LEU A 181 11.09 13.20 12.10
CA LEU A 181 10.60 12.98 10.74
C LEU A 181 10.51 14.27 9.92
N MET A 182 9.92 15.34 10.48
CA MET A 182 9.73 16.61 9.75
C MET A 182 11.05 17.23 9.29
N PHE A 183 12.07 17.21 10.15
CA PHE A 183 13.41 17.69 9.79
C PHE A 183 14.00 16.89 8.62
N ARG A 184 13.88 15.56 8.66
CA ARG A 184 14.40 14.68 7.60
C ARG A 184 13.64 14.76 6.28
N LEU A 185 12.35 15.12 6.31
CA LEU A 185 11.54 15.27 5.10
C LEU A 185 11.77 16.62 4.40
N ARG A 186 12.12 17.69 5.14
CA ARG A 186 12.33 19.04 4.60
C ARG A 186 13.73 19.21 4.00
N HIS A 187 14.02 18.44 2.96
CA HIS A 187 15.28 18.53 2.21
C HIS A 187 15.01 18.50 0.71
N GLN A 188 15.77 19.29 -0.05
CA GLN A 188 15.84 19.15 -1.49
C GLN A 188 16.70 17.91 -1.82
N PRO A 189 16.37 17.11 -2.86
CA PRO A 189 17.18 15.98 -3.29
C PRO A 189 18.53 16.47 -3.84
N SER A 190 19.57 15.65 -3.70
CA SER A 190 20.85 15.90 -4.35
C SER A 190 20.73 15.75 -5.86
N THR A 191 21.64 16.38 -6.63
CA THR A 191 21.70 16.20 -8.09
C THR A 191 21.85 14.73 -8.49
N ALA A 192 22.59 13.94 -7.71
CA ALA A 192 22.75 12.51 -7.94
C ALA A 192 21.43 11.73 -7.76
N LEU A 193 20.63 12.10 -6.75
CA LEU A 193 19.30 11.53 -6.55
C LEU A 193 18.36 11.95 -7.69
N LEU A 194 18.36 13.22 -8.09
CA LEU A 194 17.57 13.71 -9.22
C LEU A 194 17.91 12.97 -10.52
N TYR A 195 19.20 12.79 -10.82
CA TYR A 195 19.64 12.04 -11.98
C TYR A 195 19.15 10.58 -11.93
N MET A 196 19.27 9.92 -10.78
CA MET A 196 18.80 8.54 -10.65
C MET A 196 17.28 8.43 -10.81
N MET A 197 16.52 9.36 -10.23
CA MET A 197 15.07 9.44 -10.43
C MET A 197 14.75 9.63 -11.91
N TYR A 198 15.40 10.58 -12.58
CA TYR A 198 15.24 10.82 -14.01
C TYR A 198 15.53 9.55 -14.83
N HIS A 199 16.67 8.90 -14.58
CA HIS A 199 17.05 7.66 -15.25
C HIS A 199 16.00 6.56 -15.04
N ARG A 200 15.54 6.33 -13.80
CA ARG A 200 14.49 5.33 -13.52
C ARG A 200 13.22 5.63 -14.30
N MET A 201 12.80 6.89 -14.32
CA MET A 201 11.58 7.30 -15.00
C MET A 201 11.67 7.13 -16.52
N SER A 202 12.81 7.46 -17.12
CA SER A 202 13.05 7.31 -18.56
C SER A 202 13.13 5.85 -19.02
N CYS A 203 13.32 4.91 -18.09
CA CYS A 203 13.38 3.47 -18.38
C CYS A 203 12.09 2.73 -18.05
N VAL A 204 11.06 3.39 -17.47
CA VAL A 204 9.79 2.72 -17.17
C VAL A 204 9.06 2.43 -18.48
N THR A 205 8.68 1.17 -18.67
CA THR A 205 7.90 0.74 -19.84
C THR A 205 6.52 0.25 -19.40
N SER A 206 5.52 0.46 -20.24
CA SER A 206 4.18 -0.10 -20.05
C SER A 206 4.18 -1.63 -19.98
N TYR A 207 5.19 -2.27 -20.60
CA TYR A 207 5.42 -3.71 -20.57
C TYR A 207 5.61 -4.25 -19.15
N ASP A 208 6.29 -3.51 -18.27
CA ASP A 208 6.52 -3.94 -16.88
C ASP A 208 5.21 -4.10 -16.08
N GLY A 209 4.29 -3.14 -16.25
CA GLY A 209 2.97 -3.20 -15.62
C GLY A 209 2.12 -4.33 -16.20
N PHE A 210 2.19 -4.53 -17.51
CA PHE A 210 1.49 -5.61 -18.21
C PHE A 210 1.95 -7.00 -17.72
N LEU A 211 3.27 -7.24 -17.67
CA LEU A 211 3.83 -8.52 -17.22
C LEU A 211 3.49 -8.82 -15.75
N SER A 212 3.56 -7.81 -14.88
CA SER A 212 3.10 -7.93 -13.48
C SER A 212 1.63 -8.36 -13.42
N SER A 213 0.78 -7.77 -14.26
CA SER A 213 -0.65 -8.07 -14.30
C SER A 213 -0.91 -9.52 -14.73
N ILE A 214 -0.25 -9.98 -15.80
CA ILE A 214 -0.37 -11.37 -16.29
C ILE A 214 0.01 -12.37 -15.19
N LYS A 215 1.17 -12.20 -14.56
CA LYS A 215 1.65 -13.17 -13.56
C LYS A 215 0.76 -13.24 -12.34
N ALA A 216 0.18 -12.11 -11.99
CA ALA A 216 -0.71 -12.04 -10.85
C ALA A 216 -2.10 -12.60 -11.16
N GLU A 217 -2.62 -12.41 -12.38
CA GLU A 217 -3.83 -13.11 -12.85
C GLU A 217 -3.60 -14.62 -12.92
N TYR A 218 -2.44 -15.05 -13.43
CA TYR A 218 -2.03 -16.45 -13.45
C TYR A 218 -2.11 -17.13 -12.08
N VAL A 219 -1.59 -16.46 -11.04
CA VAL A 219 -1.67 -16.93 -9.65
C VAL A 219 -3.11 -16.87 -9.15
N ASN A 220 -3.81 -15.74 -9.35
CA ASN A 220 -5.18 -15.54 -8.86
C ASN A 220 -6.17 -16.61 -9.34
N GLU A 221 -6.08 -17.01 -10.60
CA GLU A 221 -6.94 -18.06 -11.18
C GLU A 221 -6.68 -19.46 -10.61
N ARG A 222 -5.50 -19.69 -10.04
CA ARG A 222 -5.06 -20.98 -9.49
C ARG A 222 -5.13 -21.04 -7.97
N MET A 223 -5.60 -19.98 -7.31
CA MET A 223 -5.72 -19.97 -5.86
C MET A 223 -6.89 -20.84 -5.37
N PRO A 224 -6.79 -21.39 -4.16
CA PRO A 224 -7.90 -22.11 -3.53
C PRO A 224 -9.12 -21.20 -3.35
N LYS A 225 -10.33 -21.77 -3.43
CA LYS A 225 -11.60 -21.01 -3.34
C LYS A 225 -11.82 -20.29 -2.01
N ASN A 226 -11.20 -20.76 -0.93
CA ASN A 226 -11.25 -20.15 0.40
C ASN A 226 -10.12 -19.13 0.63
N VAL A 227 -9.44 -18.70 -0.44
CA VAL A 227 -8.48 -17.60 -0.42
C VAL A 227 -9.06 -16.44 -1.23
N MET A 228 -8.98 -15.22 -0.69
CA MET A 228 -9.42 -14.03 -1.40
C MET A 228 -8.22 -13.16 -1.75
N LEU A 229 -8.06 -12.80 -3.03
CA LEU A 229 -7.17 -11.71 -3.43
C LEU A 229 -7.82 -10.37 -3.09
N VAL A 230 -7.13 -9.56 -2.29
CA VAL A 230 -7.60 -8.20 -1.98
C VAL A 230 -7.40 -7.29 -3.19
N GLY A 231 -8.41 -6.50 -3.55
CA GLY A 231 -8.33 -5.62 -4.72
C GLY A 231 -8.36 -6.40 -6.05
N ALA A 232 -8.99 -7.59 -6.10
CA ALA A 232 -9.12 -8.38 -7.32
C ALA A 232 -9.94 -7.68 -8.43
N GLN A 233 -10.88 -6.81 -8.05
CA GLN A 233 -11.75 -6.03 -8.94
C GLN A 233 -11.33 -4.57 -9.11
N ALA A 234 -10.11 -4.20 -8.73
CA ALA A 234 -9.58 -2.87 -9.01
C ALA A 234 -9.41 -2.65 -10.53
N ASP A 235 -9.67 -1.43 -11.01
CA ASP A 235 -9.59 -1.04 -12.43
C ASP A 235 -8.23 -1.35 -13.04
N ILE A 236 -7.14 -1.08 -12.30
CA ILE A 236 -5.79 -1.47 -12.69
C ILE A 236 -5.19 -2.34 -11.60
N LYS A 237 -4.82 -3.55 -12.00
CA LYS A 237 -4.21 -4.56 -11.14
C LYS A 237 -2.69 -4.44 -11.20
N GLY A 238 -2.14 -3.29 -10.82
CA GLY A 238 -0.72 -3.21 -10.48
C GLY A 238 -0.47 -3.97 -9.19
N TYR A 239 0.58 -4.79 -9.12
CA TYR A 239 0.85 -5.62 -7.95
C TYR A 239 2.17 -5.20 -7.30
N TRP A 240 2.17 -4.13 -6.50
CA TRP A 240 3.33 -3.80 -5.66
C TRP A 240 3.55 -4.83 -4.56
N LEU A 241 2.44 -5.29 -3.99
CA LEU A 241 2.38 -6.49 -3.18
C LEU A 241 1.25 -7.38 -3.73
N PHE A 242 1.31 -8.68 -3.43
CA PHE A 242 0.24 -9.62 -3.76
C PHE A 242 -0.49 -10.06 -2.48
N PRO A 243 -1.51 -9.28 -2.03
CA PRO A 243 -2.20 -9.49 -0.76
C PRO A 243 -3.33 -10.52 -0.86
N ILE A 244 -3.23 -11.63 -0.15
CA ILE A 244 -4.31 -12.59 0.00
C ILE A 244 -4.89 -12.55 1.42
N LEU A 245 -6.18 -12.84 1.57
CA LEU A 245 -6.82 -13.06 2.87
C LEU A 245 -7.02 -14.56 3.07
N VAL A 246 -6.59 -15.03 4.23
CA VAL A 246 -6.72 -16.43 4.68
C VAL A 246 -7.16 -16.46 6.15
N GLU A 247 -7.79 -17.54 6.57
CA GLU A 247 -8.33 -17.68 7.94
C GLU A 247 -7.24 -17.66 9.02
N TYR A 248 -6.20 -18.48 8.83
CA TYR A 248 -5.10 -18.64 9.79
C TYR A 248 -3.77 -18.20 9.17
N PRO A 249 -3.56 -16.89 8.95
CA PRO A 249 -2.44 -16.39 8.13
C PRO A 249 -1.07 -16.76 8.68
N ASP A 250 -0.90 -16.84 10.00
CA ASP A 250 0.38 -17.19 10.61
C ASP A 250 0.70 -18.69 10.44
N GLN A 251 -0.33 -19.57 10.51
CA GLN A 251 -0.17 -20.99 10.23
C GLN A 251 0.09 -21.25 8.76
N VAL A 252 -0.69 -20.61 7.87
CA VAL A 252 -0.49 -20.69 6.42
C VAL A 252 0.92 -20.24 6.05
N ALA A 253 1.38 -19.09 6.57
CA ALA A 253 2.74 -18.60 6.33
C ALA A 253 3.81 -19.59 6.77
N ARG A 254 3.64 -20.22 7.94
CA ARG A 254 4.56 -21.23 8.47
C ARG A 254 4.62 -22.47 7.58
N THR A 255 3.48 -23.02 7.18
CA THR A 255 3.44 -24.20 6.30
C THR A 255 4.00 -23.88 4.91
N MET A 256 3.68 -22.71 4.35
CA MET A 256 4.30 -22.27 3.08
C MET A 256 5.81 -22.16 3.21
N TYR A 257 6.31 -21.64 4.33
CA TYR A 257 7.75 -21.54 4.60
C TYR A 257 8.42 -22.92 4.70
N GLU A 258 7.78 -23.88 5.37
CA GLU A 258 8.23 -25.28 5.45
C GLU A 258 8.28 -25.94 4.06
N LEU A 259 7.39 -25.54 3.15
CA LEU A 259 7.37 -25.94 1.74
C LEU A 259 8.34 -25.13 0.85
N GLY A 260 9.13 -24.24 1.42
CA GLY A 260 10.15 -23.44 0.72
C GLY A 260 9.65 -22.16 0.07
N VAL A 261 8.42 -21.71 0.37
CA VAL A 261 7.84 -20.46 -0.15
C VAL A 261 7.69 -19.43 0.96
N GLU A 262 8.37 -18.29 0.82
CA GLU A 262 8.30 -17.22 1.82
C GLU A 262 7.11 -16.28 1.57
N ALA A 263 6.04 -16.47 2.34
CA ALA A 263 4.94 -15.53 2.43
C ALA A 263 5.10 -14.60 3.65
N PHE A 264 4.68 -13.33 3.53
CA PHE A 264 4.99 -12.29 4.53
C PHE A 264 3.75 -11.78 5.26
N ARG A 265 3.91 -11.51 6.56
CA ARG A 265 2.98 -10.74 7.39
C ARG A 265 3.52 -9.34 7.63
N GLY A 266 2.64 -8.35 7.76
CA GLY A 266 3.04 -6.97 8.09
C GLY A 266 4.03 -6.34 7.09
N ALA A 267 3.96 -6.71 5.80
CA ALA A 267 4.87 -6.17 4.79
C ALA A 267 4.61 -4.69 4.43
N SER A 268 3.49 -4.15 4.87
CA SER A 268 3.11 -2.75 4.70
C SER A 268 3.01 -2.07 6.07
N GLN A 269 3.25 -0.76 6.12
CA GLN A 269 3.02 0.07 7.31
C GLN A 269 1.54 0.48 7.39
N LEU A 270 0.63 -0.50 7.27
CA LEU A 270 -0.80 -0.23 7.41
C LEU A 270 -1.13 0.01 8.88
N ASN A 271 -1.93 1.03 9.11
CA ASN A 271 -2.46 1.34 10.42
C ASN A 271 -3.96 1.62 10.29
N VAL A 272 -4.72 1.23 11.31
CA VAL A 272 -6.15 1.55 11.40
C VAL A 272 -6.29 2.85 12.17
N VAL A 273 -7.02 3.80 11.60
CA VAL A 273 -7.50 4.97 12.33
C VAL A 273 -8.93 4.67 12.75
N GLU A 274 -9.16 4.61 14.07
CA GLU A 274 -10.49 4.39 14.63
C GLU A 274 -11.22 5.73 14.83
N PRO A 275 -12.56 5.75 14.71
CA PRO A 275 -13.33 6.95 15.04
C PRO A 275 -13.18 7.33 16.51
N ASP A 276 -13.24 8.63 16.81
CA ASP A 276 -13.12 9.12 18.19
C ASP A 276 -14.20 8.50 19.10
N SER A 277 -13.76 7.84 20.17
CA SER A 277 -14.63 7.21 21.17
C SER A 277 -15.10 8.18 22.27
N THR A 278 -14.71 9.45 22.22
CA THR A 278 -14.99 10.43 23.27
C THR A 278 -16.47 10.83 23.36
N GLY A 279 -17.23 10.72 22.26
CA GLY A 279 -18.68 10.96 22.21
C GLY A 279 -19.56 9.72 22.44
N SER A 280 -18.98 8.52 22.53
CA SER A 280 -19.73 7.26 22.68
C SER A 280 -19.89 6.79 24.14
N LYS A 281 -19.28 7.49 25.11
CA LYS A 281 -19.46 7.23 26.54
C LYS A 281 -20.84 7.71 27.02
N GLY A 282 -21.86 6.86 26.84
CA GLY A 282 -23.13 6.95 27.58
C GLY A 282 -24.40 7.20 26.77
N SER A 283 -24.33 7.41 25.44
CA SER A 283 -25.52 7.60 24.59
C SER A 283 -25.64 6.52 23.51
N LYS A 284 -26.83 5.89 23.39
CA LYS A 284 -27.13 4.89 22.34
C LYS A 284 -26.81 5.40 20.93
N ASN A 285 -27.00 6.70 20.69
CA ASN A 285 -26.72 7.34 19.40
C ASN A 285 -25.22 7.44 19.11
N GLY A 286 -24.40 7.68 20.15
CA GLY A 286 -22.93 7.73 20.01
C GLY A 286 -22.34 6.36 19.71
N LEU A 287 -22.89 5.29 20.30
CA LEU A 287 -22.45 3.92 20.03
C LEU A 287 -22.82 3.48 18.60
N GLN A 288 -24.00 3.84 18.12
CA GLN A 288 -24.43 3.56 16.74
C GLN A 288 -23.58 4.31 15.72
N ALA A 289 -23.25 5.59 15.97
CA ALA A 289 -22.36 6.35 15.10
C ALA A 289 -20.95 5.76 15.06
N TYR A 290 -20.40 5.37 16.22
CA TYR A 290 -19.10 4.71 16.30
C TYR A 290 -19.10 3.39 15.50
N ALA A 291 -20.11 2.54 15.69
CA ALA A 291 -20.22 1.27 14.97
C ALA A 291 -20.36 1.46 13.45
N ARG A 292 -21.08 2.49 13.00
CA ARG A 292 -21.28 2.78 11.57
C ARG A 292 -19.98 3.14 10.85
N TYR A 293 -19.08 3.86 11.53
CA TYR A 293 -17.81 4.32 10.94
C TYR A 293 -16.60 3.51 11.43
N TYR A 294 -16.86 2.39 12.13
CA TYR A 294 -15.79 1.51 12.55
C TYR A 294 -15.18 0.83 11.30
N PRO A 295 -13.84 0.83 11.16
CA PRO A 295 -13.17 0.33 9.96
C PRO A 295 -13.03 -1.21 10.00
N HIS A 296 -14.16 -1.90 9.83
CA HIS A 296 -14.26 -3.35 9.91
C HIS A 296 -13.40 -4.04 8.87
N GLU A 297 -13.49 -3.63 7.60
CA GLU A 297 -12.80 -4.26 6.49
C GLU A 297 -11.29 -3.99 6.56
N ALA A 298 -10.86 -2.76 6.88
CA ALA A 298 -9.45 -2.46 7.06
C ALA A 298 -8.83 -3.29 8.20
N ARG A 299 -9.54 -3.45 9.33
CA ARG A 299 -9.09 -4.29 10.45
C ARG A 299 -9.04 -5.77 10.04
N PHE A 300 -10.04 -6.22 9.28
CA PHE A 300 -10.08 -7.57 8.75
C PHE A 300 -8.88 -7.85 7.84
N ILE A 301 -8.55 -6.94 6.92
CA ILE A 301 -7.35 -7.03 6.08
C ILE A 301 -6.11 -7.18 6.95
N ILE A 302 -5.87 -6.27 7.90
CA ILE A 302 -4.64 -6.32 8.72
C ILE A 302 -4.53 -7.64 9.48
N ASN A 303 -5.63 -8.14 10.03
CA ASN A 303 -5.63 -9.38 10.78
C ASN A 303 -5.38 -10.61 9.91
N HIS A 304 -5.89 -10.65 8.67
CA HIS A 304 -5.91 -11.86 7.82
C HIS A 304 -5.00 -11.81 6.59
N VAL A 305 -4.36 -10.67 6.31
CA VAL A 305 -3.55 -10.51 5.09
C VAL A 305 -2.24 -11.28 5.17
N LEU A 306 -1.94 -11.99 4.08
CA LEU A 306 -0.67 -12.62 3.80
C LEU A 306 -0.19 -12.12 2.44
N TYR A 307 1.08 -11.72 2.34
CA TYR A 307 1.65 -11.25 1.08
C TYR A 307 2.43 -12.39 0.41
N LEU A 308 1.97 -12.81 -0.75
CA LEU A 308 2.69 -13.81 -1.54
C LEU A 308 3.87 -13.16 -2.28
N PRO A 309 4.98 -13.90 -2.47
CA PRO A 309 6.16 -13.38 -3.16
C PRO A 309 5.95 -13.42 -4.68
N VAL A 310 4.89 -12.78 -5.19
CA VAL A 310 4.60 -12.71 -6.64
C VAL A 310 5.20 -11.42 -7.19
N ASN A 311 6.00 -11.53 -8.25
CA ASN A 311 6.59 -10.36 -8.91
C ASN A 311 6.87 -10.63 -10.40
N LYS A 312 7.20 -9.56 -11.14
CA LYS A 312 7.44 -9.63 -12.59
C LYS A 312 8.68 -10.41 -13.01
N THR A 313 9.67 -10.65 -12.14
CA THR A 313 10.90 -11.35 -12.49
C THR A 313 10.83 -12.85 -12.27
N LEU A 314 9.89 -13.35 -11.45
CA LEU A 314 9.77 -14.77 -11.16
C LEU A 314 9.30 -15.61 -12.35
N PRO A 315 9.97 -16.73 -12.68
CA PRO A 315 9.50 -17.65 -13.71
C PRO A 315 8.13 -18.27 -13.36
N PHE A 316 7.35 -18.67 -14.37
CA PHE A 316 6.04 -19.31 -14.14
C PHE A 316 6.12 -20.58 -13.28
N PHE A 317 7.18 -21.38 -13.41
CA PHE A 317 7.34 -22.59 -12.59
C PHE A 317 7.54 -22.29 -11.09
N GLU A 318 8.08 -21.12 -10.73
CA GLU A 318 8.13 -20.68 -9.33
C GLU A 318 6.74 -20.21 -8.86
N LEU A 319 5.94 -19.60 -9.75
CA LEU A 319 4.53 -19.28 -9.45
C LEU A 319 3.69 -20.54 -9.20
N ASP A 320 3.95 -21.62 -9.95
CA ASP A 320 3.30 -22.92 -9.73
C ASP A 320 3.63 -23.49 -8.35
N LYS A 321 4.90 -23.40 -7.92
CA LYS A 321 5.31 -23.79 -6.56
C LYS A 321 4.60 -22.97 -5.50
N ILE A 322 4.45 -21.65 -5.72
CA ILE A 322 3.71 -20.77 -4.80
C ILE A 322 2.24 -21.23 -4.70
N CYS A 323 1.58 -21.50 -5.84
CA CYS A 323 0.19 -21.94 -5.85
C CYS A 323 0.02 -23.31 -5.16
N ALA A 324 0.90 -24.27 -5.44
CA ALA A 324 0.87 -25.59 -4.81
C ALA A 324 1.11 -25.51 -3.29
N ALA A 325 2.09 -24.71 -2.86
CA ALA A 325 2.37 -24.51 -1.45
C ALA A 325 1.20 -23.84 -0.72
N LEU A 326 0.56 -22.85 -1.36
CA LEU A 326 -0.63 -22.19 -0.82
C LEU A 326 -1.80 -23.18 -0.66
N GLU A 327 -2.06 -24.01 -1.66
CA GLU A 327 -3.11 -25.04 -1.61
C GLU A 327 -2.91 -26.00 -0.42
N ILE A 328 -1.69 -26.51 -0.25
CA ILE A 328 -1.35 -27.41 0.86
C ILE A 328 -1.49 -26.69 2.22
N ALA A 329 -0.95 -25.47 2.32
CA ALA A 329 -0.95 -24.69 3.56
C ALA A 329 -2.37 -24.31 4.00
N VAL A 330 -3.23 -23.93 3.05
CA VAL A 330 -4.62 -23.59 3.32
C VAL A 330 -5.41 -24.84 3.72
N ARG A 331 -5.27 -25.96 3.01
CA ARG A 331 -5.96 -27.22 3.37
C ARG A 331 -5.54 -27.78 4.73
N THR A 332 -4.28 -27.61 5.11
CA THR A 332 -3.77 -28.10 6.39
C THR A 332 -4.23 -27.23 7.57
N SER A 333 -4.41 -25.93 7.34
CA SER A 333 -4.81 -24.97 8.38
C SER A 333 -6.32 -24.86 8.55
N SER A 334 -7.09 -24.96 7.45
CA SER A 334 -8.55 -25.00 7.51
C SER A 334 -9.00 -26.43 7.73
N ASN A 335 -9.54 -26.76 8.91
CA ASN A 335 -10.15 -28.07 9.24
C ASN A 335 -11.43 -28.36 8.41
N GLY A 336 -11.46 -28.03 7.11
CA GLY A 336 -12.61 -28.17 6.22
C GLY A 336 -13.60 -26.98 6.22
N THR A 337 -13.33 -25.90 6.95
CA THR A 337 -14.16 -24.69 6.94
C THR A 337 -13.86 -23.78 5.74
N VAL A 338 -14.91 -23.37 5.03
CA VAL A 338 -14.79 -22.39 3.94
C VAL A 338 -14.63 -21.00 4.55
N PHE A 339 -13.45 -20.40 4.42
CA PHE A 339 -13.21 -19.00 4.77
C PHE A 339 -14.06 -18.11 3.84
N ALA A 340 -15.07 -17.46 4.42
CA ALA A 340 -15.85 -16.44 3.74
C ALA A 340 -15.56 -15.10 4.44
N PRO A 341 -15.05 -14.08 3.72
CA PRO A 341 -14.98 -12.73 4.27
C PRO A 341 -16.38 -12.27 4.69
N PRO A 342 -16.49 -11.32 5.64
CA PRO A 342 -17.79 -10.82 6.10
C PRO A 342 -18.64 -10.40 4.89
N ARG A 343 -19.83 -11.02 4.74
CA ARG A 343 -20.76 -10.69 3.66
C ARG A 343 -21.13 -9.21 3.76
N ARG A 344 -21.12 -8.50 2.62
CA ARG A 344 -21.73 -7.17 2.47
C ARG A 344 -23.12 -7.21 3.12
N LEU A 345 -23.33 -6.42 4.17
CA LEU A 345 -24.66 -5.92 4.48
C LEU A 345 -25.02 -4.97 3.34
N ARG A 346 -25.46 -5.52 2.19
CA ARG A 346 -26.02 -4.69 1.12
C ARG A 346 -27.24 -4.00 1.72
N PRO A 347 -27.31 -2.66 1.79
CA PRO A 347 -28.59 -2.03 2.04
C PRO A 347 -29.53 -2.48 0.91
N ASN A 348 -30.70 -2.99 1.26
CA ASN A 348 -31.78 -3.31 0.34
C ASN A 348 -32.25 -2.01 -0.33
N VAL A 349 -31.50 -1.51 -1.31
CA VAL A 349 -31.97 -0.43 -2.18
C VAL A 349 -32.71 -1.12 -3.32
N LYS A 350 -34.00 -1.40 -3.08
CA LYS A 350 -34.95 -1.57 -4.18
C LYS A 350 -35.01 -0.23 -4.90
N PHE A 351 -34.27 -0.08 -6.00
CA PHE A 351 -34.63 0.90 -7.01
C PHE A 351 -35.97 0.43 -7.61
N GLN A 352 -37.08 0.94 -7.07
CA GLN A 352 -38.31 0.99 -7.83
C GLN A 352 -38.09 2.05 -8.91
N SER A 353 -37.80 1.60 -10.12
CA SER A 353 -38.10 2.36 -11.30
C SER A 353 -39.62 2.58 -11.35
N LYS A 354 -40.06 3.81 -11.11
CA LYS A 354 -41.35 4.29 -11.59
C LYS A 354 -41.07 5.50 -12.46
N LEU A 355 -41.29 5.27 -13.76
CA LEU A 355 -41.69 6.16 -14.85
C LEU A 355 -41.13 7.58 -14.85
#